data_AF-A0A7K6F407-F1
#
_entry.id   AF-A0A7K6F407-F1
#
_cell.length_a   1.000
_cell.length_b   1.000
_cell.length_c   1.000
_cell.angle_alpha   90.00
_cell.angle_beta   90.00
_cell.angle_gamma   90.00
#
_symmetry.space_group_name_H-M   'P 1'
#
loop_
_entity.id
_entity.type
_entity.pdbx_description
1 polymer ?
#
loop_
_entity_poly.entity_id
_entity_poly.type
_entity_poly.pdbx_seq_one_letter_code
_entity_poly.pdbx_strand_id
1 'polypeptide(L)'
;MAKHHPDLIFCRKQAGVAIGRLCEKCDGKCVICDSYVRPCTLVRICDECNYGSYQGRCVICGGPGVSDAYYCKECTIQEKD
;
A
#
# COMPACT_ATOMS: atom_id res chain seq x y z
N MET A 1 12.81 -2.49 0.46
CA MET A 1 12.26 -3.47 -0.49
C MET A 1 11.34 -4.35 0.33
N ALA A 2 10.04 -4.23 0.16
CA ALA A 2 9.05 -5.01 0.90
C ALA A 2 9.39 -6.50 0.75
N LYS A 3 9.81 -7.12 1.85
CA LYS A 3 10.40 -8.45 1.87
C LYS A 3 9.34 -9.45 2.29
N HIS A 4 8.58 -10.07 1.38
CA HIS A 4 7.85 -11.29 1.79
C HIS A 4 7.73 -12.40 0.73
N HIS A 5 7.82 -12.12 -0.58
CA HIS A 5 7.90 -13.19 -1.59
C HIS A 5 8.61 -12.70 -2.87
N PRO A 6 9.49 -13.51 -3.50
CA PRO A 6 10.15 -13.12 -4.75
C PRO A 6 9.18 -12.92 -5.92
N ASP A 7 7.99 -13.52 -5.87
CA ASP A 7 6.94 -13.40 -6.90
C ASP A 7 6.12 -12.11 -6.81
N LEU A 8 6.23 -11.34 -5.72
CA LEU A 8 5.48 -10.11 -5.55
C LEU A 8 6.25 -8.93 -6.17
N ILE A 9 5.58 -8.24 -7.10
CA ILE A 9 6.10 -7.05 -7.76
C ILE A 9 5.20 -5.84 -7.51
N PHE A 10 5.81 -4.65 -7.51
CA PHE A 10 5.04 -3.41 -7.45
C PHE A 10 4.36 -3.13 -8.80
N CYS A 11 3.10 -2.72 -8.75
CA CYS A 11 2.32 -2.39 -9.95
C CYS A 11 2.91 -1.19 -10.74
N ARG A 12 3.21 -0.08 -10.06
CA ARG A 12 3.78 1.17 -10.63
C ARG A 12 3.02 1.78 -11.82
N LYS A 13 1.76 1.40 -12.04
CA LYS A 13 0.86 2.14 -12.95
C LYS A 13 0.50 3.50 -12.35
N GLN A 14 0.03 4.42 -13.18
CA GLN A 14 -0.46 5.72 -12.73
C GLN A 14 -1.52 5.55 -11.65
N ALA A 15 -1.31 6.18 -10.49
CA ALA A 15 -2.25 6.11 -9.38
C ALA A 15 -3.54 6.86 -9.74
N GLY A 16 -4.69 6.26 -9.41
CA GLY A 16 -6.00 6.84 -9.57
C GLY A 16 -6.45 7.62 -8.32
N VAL A 17 -7.76 7.74 -8.15
CA VAL A 17 -8.37 8.39 -6.97
C VAL A 17 -8.62 7.42 -5.81
N ALA A 18 -8.54 6.12 -6.08
CA ALA A 18 -8.82 5.07 -5.11
C ALA A 18 -7.72 5.02 -4.03
N ILE A 19 -8.16 4.93 -2.77
CA ILE A 19 -7.28 4.87 -1.60
C ILE A 19 -6.91 3.41 -1.33
N GLY A 20 -5.61 3.15 -1.15
CA GLY A 20 -5.13 1.84 -0.73
C GLY A 20 -5.57 1.53 0.70
N ARG A 21 -5.95 0.28 0.98
CA ARG A 21 -6.38 -0.16 2.32
C ARG A 21 -5.38 -1.12 2.94
N LEU A 22 -5.40 -1.24 4.26
CA LEU A 22 -4.65 -2.24 5.04
C LEU A 22 -5.61 -3.06 5.91
N CYS A 23 -5.29 -4.34 6.11
CA CYS A 23 -5.99 -5.18 7.08
C CYS A 23 -5.41 -4.97 8.48
N GLU A 24 -6.09 -5.46 9.51
CA GLU A 24 -5.68 -5.32 10.92
C GLU A 24 -4.24 -5.80 11.19
N LYS A 25 -3.77 -6.84 10.49
CA LYS A 25 -2.41 -7.39 10.65
C LYS A 25 -1.33 -6.51 10.01
N CYS A 26 -1.71 -5.72 9.01
CA CYS A 26 -0.83 -4.85 8.25
C CYS A 26 -1.01 -3.38 8.63
N ASP A 27 -1.92 -3.07 9.56
CA ASP A 27 -2.26 -1.72 9.94
C ASP A 27 -1.03 -0.93 10.40
N GLY A 28 -0.93 0.32 9.97
CA GLY A 28 0.21 1.20 10.27
C GLY A 28 1.52 0.88 9.55
N LYS A 29 1.61 -0.19 8.75
CA LYS A 29 2.81 -0.49 7.95
C LYS A 29 2.89 0.39 6.70
N CYS A 30 4.08 0.90 6.43
CA CYS A 30 4.40 1.49 5.14
C CYS A 30 4.40 0.43 4.03
N VAL A 31 3.70 0.71 2.93
CA VAL A 31 3.51 -0.24 1.81
C VAL A 31 4.79 -0.58 1.03
N ILE A 32 5.87 0.18 1.22
CA ILE A 32 7.15 0.00 0.49
C ILE A 32 8.22 -0.71 1.35
N CYS A 33 8.29 -0.38 2.64
CA CYS A 33 9.36 -0.82 3.52
C CYS A 33 8.88 -1.62 4.75
N ASP A 34 7.57 -1.84 4.88
CA ASP A 34 6.92 -2.56 5.99
C ASP A 34 7.17 -1.95 7.39
N SER A 35 7.75 -0.75 7.44
CA SER A 35 8.05 -0.05 8.69
C SER A 35 6.81 0.68 9.23
N TYR A 36 6.69 0.75 10.56
CA TYR A 36 5.60 1.43 11.27
C TYR A 36 5.88 2.92 11.55
N VAL A 37 6.91 3.49 10.92
CA VAL A 37 7.38 4.84 11.24
C VAL A 37 6.61 5.92 10.49
N ARG A 38 6.07 6.89 11.24
CA ARG A 38 5.59 8.22 10.78
C ARG A 38 4.89 8.19 9.40
N PRO A 39 3.61 7.78 9.34
CA PRO A 39 2.80 7.90 8.13
C PRO A 39 2.75 9.37 7.69
N CYS A 40 3.00 9.63 6.41
CA CYS A 40 3.13 10.98 5.86
C CYS A 40 2.19 11.22 4.68
N THR A 41 2.22 10.31 3.70
CA THR A 41 1.47 10.46 2.44
C THR A 41 0.47 9.33 2.28
N LEU A 42 -0.77 9.65 1.92
CA LEU A 42 -1.82 8.66 1.68
C LEU A 42 -1.53 7.86 0.41
N VAL A 43 -1.63 6.54 0.47
CA VAL A 43 -1.39 5.65 -0.68
C VAL A 43 -2.59 5.68 -1.61
N ARG A 44 -2.32 5.92 -2.89
CA ARG A 44 -3.32 5.79 -3.97
C ARG A 44 -2.97 4.63 -4.87
N ILE A 45 -3.98 3.89 -5.30
CA ILE A 45 -3.83 2.73 -6.17
C ILE A 45 -4.35 3.05 -7.58
N CYS A 46 -3.82 2.35 -8.60
CA CYS A 46 -4.35 2.48 -9.96
C CYS A 46 -5.75 1.87 -10.05
N ASP A 47 -6.53 2.31 -11.05
CA ASP A 47 -7.93 1.88 -11.22
C ASP A 47 -8.06 0.37 -11.48
N GLU A 48 -7.05 -0.25 -12.10
CA GLU A 48 -7.03 -1.70 -12.33
C GLU A 48 -6.86 -2.48 -11.02
N CYS A 49 -6.00 -2.04 -10.11
CA CYS A 49 -5.86 -2.66 -8.79
C CYS A 49 -7.11 -2.46 -7.92
N ASN A 50 -7.86 -1.38 -8.16
CA ASN A 50 -9.12 -1.11 -7.47
C ASN A 50 -10.31 -1.90 -8.06
N TYR A 51 -10.13 -2.61 -9.17
CA TYR A 51 -11.23 -3.32 -9.83
C TYR A 51 -11.36 -4.78 -9.37
N GLY A 52 -12.61 -5.25 -9.23
CA GLY A 52 -12.94 -6.65 -8.99
C GLY A 52 -12.73 -7.10 -7.53
N SER A 53 -12.33 -8.36 -7.34
CA SER A 53 -12.30 -9.02 -6.03
C SER A 53 -11.33 -8.39 -5.02
N TYR A 54 -10.32 -7.65 -5.48
CA TYR A 54 -9.32 -6.97 -4.64
C TYR A 54 -9.72 -5.54 -4.24
N GLN A 55 -10.88 -5.06 -4.70
CA GLN A 55 -11.40 -3.75 -4.29
C GLN A 55 -11.53 -3.67 -2.76
N GLY A 56 -10.97 -2.61 -2.17
CA GLY A 56 -11.01 -2.38 -0.72
C GLY A 56 -10.22 -3.39 0.11
N ARG A 57 -9.36 -4.21 -0.51
CA ARG A 57 -8.52 -5.17 0.21
C ARG A 57 -7.17 -4.59 0.60
N CYS A 58 -6.51 -5.28 1.52
CA CYS A 58 -5.17 -4.94 1.98
C CYS A 58 -4.17 -4.96 0.81
N VAL A 59 -3.50 -3.84 0.57
CA VAL A 59 -2.50 -3.70 -0.52
C VAL A 59 -1.22 -4.51 -0.29
N ILE A 60 -0.98 -5.00 0.93
CA ILE A 60 0.18 -5.82 1.27
C ILE A 60 -0.10 -7.32 1.11
N CYS A 61 -1.27 -7.80 1.55
CA CYS A 61 -1.55 -9.24 1.67
C CYS A 61 -2.91 -9.69 1.11
N GLY A 62 -3.75 -8.78 0.64
CA GLY A 62 -5.08 -9.11 0.10
C GLY A 62 -6.14 -9.52 1.14
N GLY A 63 -5.89 -9.30 2.44
CA GLY A 63 -6.89 -9.45 3.50
C GLY A 63 -7.98 -8.35 3.48
N PRO A 64 -9.00 -8.43 4.36
CA PRO A 64 -10.06 -7.42 4.43
C PRO A 64 -9.50 -6.07 4.89
N GLY A 65 -9.68 -5.02 4.08
CA GLY A 65 -9.19 -3.69 4.38
C GLY A 65 -10.03 -2.99 5.44
N VAL A 66 -9.41 -2.53 6.51
CA VAL A 66 -10.05 -1.84 7.65
C VAL A 66 -9.61 -0.39 7.74
N SER A 67 -8.34 -0.10 7.48
CA SER A 67 -7.73 1.22 7.58
C SER A 67 -7.14 1.66 6.24
N ASP A 68 -6.83 2.95 6.13
CA ASP A 68 -6.18 3.51 4.94
C ASP A 68 -4.66 3.32 5.00
N ALA A 69 -4.06 3.06 3.85
CA ALA A 69 -2.63 2.83 3.72
C ALA A 69 -1.85 4.14 3.57
N TYR A 70 -0.66 4.19 4.17
CA TYR A 70 0.22 5.36 4.12
C TYR A 70 1.66 4.98 3.74
N TYR A 71 2.32 5.88 3.04
CA TYR A 71 3.78 5.89 2.90
C TYR A 71 4.41 6.55 4.12
N CYS A 72 5.50 5.95 4.63
CA CYS A 72 6.28 6.58 5.67
C CYS A 72 7.04 7.79 5.13
N LYS A 73 7.33 8.75 6.02
CA LYS A 73 8.07 9.97 5.67
C LYS A 73 9.38 9.71 4.92
N GLU A 74 10.12 8.67 5.30
CA GLU A 74 11.39 8.32 4.66
C GLU A 74 11.20 7.86 3.20
N CYS A 75 10.15 7.08 2.92
CA CYS A 75 9.86 6.64 1.55
C CYS A 75 9.45 7.81 0.66
N THR A 76 8.67 8.77 1.20
CA THR A 76 8.32 10.00 0.49
C THR A 76 9.53 10.89 0.24
N ILE A 77 10.45 11.03 1.20
CA ILE A 77 11.70 11.79 0.99
C ILE A 77 12.58 11.16 -0.10
N GLN A 78 12.54 9.83 -0.22
CA GLN A 78 13.26 9.09 -1.26
C GLN A 78 12.50 9.02 -2.60
N GLU A 79 11.36 9.70 -2.74
CA GLU A 79 10.53 9.71 -3.95
C GLU A 79 10.09 8.29 -4.38
N LYS A 80 9.70 7.48 -3.39
CA LYS A 80 9.24 6.08 -3.56
C LYS A 80 7.74 5.89 -3.30
N ASP A 81 7.01 6.98 -3.10
CA ASP A 81 5.54 6.99 -3.00
C ASP A 81 4.83 6.74 -4.35
#